data_AF-A0A7U4GDC1-F1
#
_entry.id   AF-A0A7U4GDC1-F1
#
_cell.length_a   1.000
_cell.length_b   1.000
_cell.length_c   1.000
_cell.angle_alpha   90.00
_cell.angle_beta   90.00
_cell.angle_gamma   90.00
#
_symmetry.space_group_name_H-M   'P 1'
#
loop_
_entity.id
_entity.type
_entity.pdbx_description
1 polymer ?
#
loop_
_entity_poly.entity_id
_entity_poly.type
_entity_poly.pdbx_seq_one_letter_code
_entity_poly.pdbx_strand_id
1 'polypeptide(L)'
;MRPDKQRGSSTLAAVATLFALGLFLLSALHRQLDNIQQITAEEQHHLRAFNQATSSLNWGMSQHWLFSMPWGLGSTWHCHEQSPSGLRVCIKPASLTGFFILRGESQSLGGQPPLMLYQRVKLHSEKSGKEAHQLVKVDHGWLDFCPDKEEKFCT
;
A
#
# COMPACT_ATOMS: atom_id res chain seq x y z
N MET A 1 52.99 52.90 27.61
CA MET A 1 51.85 52.07 28.04
C MET A 1 51.99 50.71 27.38
N ARG A 2 52.22 49.64 28.17
CA ARG A 2 52.23 48.26 27.66
C ARG A 2 50.78 47.79 27.54
N PRO A 3 50.34 47.17 26.45
CA PRO A 3 49.02 46.57 26.40
C PRO A 3 49.06 45.29 27.25
N ASP A 4 48.31 45.30 28.34
CA ASP A 4 48.05 44.07 29.10
C ASP A 4 47.32 43.09 28.17
N LYS A 5 47.98 41.98 27.88
CA LYS A 5 47.50 40.95 26.97
C LYS A 5 46.33 40.25 27.66
N GLN A 6 45.11 40.63 27.28
CA GLN A 6 43.83 40.18 27.84
C GLN A 6 43.59 38.68 27.57
N ARG A 7 44.25 37.81 28.35
CA ARG A 7 44.24 36.34 28.18
C ARG A 7 42.88 35.68 28.48
N GLY A 8 42.04 36.28 29.32
CA GLY A 8 40.73 35.72 29.70
C GLY A 8 39.61 35.91 28.68
N SER A 9 39.70 36.90 27.78
CA SER A 9 38.69 37.13 26.73
C SER A 9 38.81 36.07 25.61
N SER A 10 40.05 35.68 25.28
CA SER A 10 40.32 34.67 24.24
C SER A 10 39.82 33.27 24.60
N THR A 11 39.86 32.88 25.88
CA THR A 11 39.38 31.57 26.34
C THR A 11 37.85 31.50 26.36
N LEU A 12 37.18 32.59 26.77
CA LEU A 12 35.72 32.71 26.72
C LEU A 12 35.20 32.66 25.29
N ALA A 13 35.86 33.35 24.36
CA ALA A 13 35.53 33.29 22.94
C ALA A 13 35.68 31.86 22.39
N ALA A 14 36.77 31.16 22.72
CA ALA A 14 36.97 29.77 22.30
C ALA A 14 35.86 28.84 22.84
N VAL A 15 35.50 28.95 24.11
CA VAL A 15 34.42 28.16 24.72
C VAL A 15 33.07 28.48 24.06
N ALA A 16 32.76 29.75 23.83
CA ALA A 16 31.53 30.15 23.13
C ALA A 16 31.48 29.61 21.69
N THR A 17 32.60 29.61 20.98
CA THR A 17 32.67 29.02 19.63
C THR A 17 32.47 27.50 19.66
N LEU A 18 33.02 26.80 20.66
CA LEU A 18 32.80 25.37 20.83
C LEU A 18 31.33 25.05 21.13
N PHE A 19 30.69 25.82 22.01
CA PHE A 19 29.25 25.69 22.28
C PHE A 19 28.42 25.96 21.02
N ALA A 20 28.74 27.02 20.26
CA ALA A 20 28.05 27.33 19.02
C ALA A 20 28.18 26.18 18.00
N LEU A 21 29.38 25.65 17.79
CA LEU A 21 29.60 24.50 16.91
C LEU A 21 28.85 23.25 17.39
N GLY A 22 28.80 22.99 18.70
CA GLY A 22 28.03 21.90 19.28
C GLY A 22 26.52 22.05 19.02
N LEU A 23 25.98 23.26 19.15
CA LEU A 23 24.57 23.55 18.86
C LEU A 23 24.25 23.40 17.36
N PHE A 24 25.14 23.85 16.48
CA PHE A 24 24.97 23.66 15.03
C PHE A 24 24.98 22.18 14.66
N LEU A 25 25.91 21.39 15.21
CA LEU A 25 25.98 19.95 14.98
C LEU A 25 24.72 19.24 15.47
N LEU A 26 24.26 19.55 16.69
CA LEU A 26 23.05 18.97 17.25
C LEU A 26 21.80 19.33 16.43
N SER A 27 21.71 20.58 15.97
CA SER A 27 20.59 21.03 15.13
C SER A 27 20.57 20.34 13.77
N ALA A 28 21.73 20.12 13.17
CA ALA A 28 21.85 19.38 11.91
C ALA A 28 21.45 17.91 12.09
N LEU A 29 21.91 17.27 13.16
CA LEU A 29 21.57 15.89 13.47
C LEU A 29 20.06 15.71 13.74
N HIS A 30 19.45 16.65 14.48
CA HIS A 30 18.03 16.63 14.75
C HIS A 30 17.21 16.69 13.46
N ARG A 31 17.53 17.63 12.56
CA ARG A 31 16.87 17.72 11.24
C ARG A 31 17.05 16.46 10.40
N GLN A 32 18.23 15.84 10.46
CA GLN A 32 18.49 14.60 9.73
C GLN A 32 17.64 13.44 10.29
N LEU A 33 17.50 13.34 11.61
CA LEU A 33 16.67 12.32 12.25
C LEU A 33 15.20 12.48 11.88
N ASP A 34 14.67 13.70 11.94
CA ASP A 34 13.27 13.98 11.61
C ASP A 34 12.95 13.57 10.17
N ASN A 35 13.83 13.90 9.22
CA ASN A 35 13.68 13.50 7.82
C ASN A 35 13.68 11.97 7.64
N ILE A 36 14.58 11.26 8.34
CA ILE A 36 14.65 9.79 8.27
C ILE A 36 13.38 9.16 8.85
N GLN A 37 12.86 9.70 9.95
CA GLN A 37 11.60 9.23 10.55
C GLN A 37 10.43 9.37 9.59
N GLN A 38 10.32 10.51 8.90
CA GLN A 38 9.26 10.75 7.92
C GLN A 38 9.33 9.77 6.75
N ILE A 39 10.50 9.61 6.13
CA ILE A 39 10.71 8.68 5.00
C ILE A 39 10.36 7.25 5.43
N THR A 40 10.83 6.84 6.61
CA THR A 40 10.58 5.49 7.14
C THR A 40 9.10 5.26 7.39
N ALA A 41 8.37 6.27 7.89
CA ALA A 41 6.94 6.15 8.14
C ALA A 41 6.17 5.94 6.83
N GLU A 42 6.44 6.73 5.80
CA GLU A 42 5.81 6.60 4.48
C GLU A 42 6.06 5.22 3.85
N GLU A 43 7.31 4.75 3.89
CA GLU A 43 7.67 3.42 3.39
C GLU A 43 6.97 2.31 4.17
N GLN A 44 6.96 2.38 5.50
CA GLN A 44 6.23 1.43 6.34
C GLN A 44 4.73 1.42 6.03
N HIS A 45 4.13 2.60 5.81
CA HIS A 45 2.72 2.70 5.43
C HIS A 45 2.46 2.03 4.08
N HIS A 46 3.29 2.31 3.07
CA HIS A 46 3.18 1.69 1.75
C HIS A 46 3.32 0.17 1.82
N LEU A 47 4.34 -0.33 2.53
CA LEU A 47 4.57 -1.77 2.70
C LEU A 47 3.41 -2.47 3.42
N ARG A 48 2.84 -1.84 4.46
CA ARG A 48 1.66 -2.38 5.14
C ARG A 48 0.46 -2.45 4.21
N ALA A 49 0.18 -1.39 3.46
CA ALA A 49 -0.92 -1.35 2.50
C ALA A 49 -0.74 -2.40 1.40
N PHE A 50 0.46 -2.52 0.84
CA PHE A 50 0.79 -3.53 -0.17
C PHE A 50 0.60 -4.97 0.34
N ASN A 51 1.12 -5.26 1.53
CA ASN A 51 0.97 -6.57 2.16
C ASN A 51 -0.50 -6.89 2.48
N GLN A 52 -1.28 -5.89 2.88
CA GLN A 52 -2.70 -6.07 3.13
C GLN A 52 -3.47 -6.34 1.83
N ALA A 53 -3.25 -5.58 0.77
CA ALA A 53 -3.87 -5.83 -0.55
C ALA A 53 -3.50 -7.22 -1.09
N THR A 54 -2.23 -7.62 -0.93
CA THR A 54 -1.76 -8.96 -1.32
C THR A 54 -2.42 -10.06 -0.49
N SER A 55 -2.57 -9.84 0.82
CA SER A 55 -3.28 -10.75 1.71
C SER A 55 -4.75 -10.86 1.35
N SER A 56 -5.41 -9.74 1.02
CA SER A 56 -6.78 -9.70 0.55
C SER A 56 -6.97 -10.49 -0.75
N LEU A 57 -6.05 -10.36 -1.72
CA LEU A 57 -6.07 -11.17 -2.95
C LEU A 57 -5.95 -12.67 -2.65
N ASN A 58 -4.97 -13.06 -1.85
CA ASN A 58 -4.73 -14.47 -1.53
C ASN A 58 -5.90 -15.07 -0.73
N TRP A 59 -6.50 -14.31 0.17
CA TRP A 59 -7.72 -14.69 0.87
C TRP A 59 -8.92 -14.83 -0.09
N GLY A 60 -9.10 -13.89 -1.03
CA GLY A 60 -10.15 -13.97 -2.04
C GLY A 60 -10.06 -15.18 -2.97
N MET A 61 -8.85 -15.68 -3.22
CA MET A 61 -8.62 -16.91 -3.96
C MET A 61 -9.13 -18.17 -3.24
N SER A 62 -9.16 -18.15 -1.89
CA SER A 62 -9.68 -19.29 -1.10
C SER A 62 -11.19 -19.21 -0.84
N GLN A 63 -11.85 -18.13 -1.28
CA GLN A 63 -13.29 -17.96 -1.10
C GLN A 63 -14.11 -18.72 -2.16
N HIS A 64 -15.31 -19.12 -1.75
CA HIS A 64 -16.36 -19.52 -2.67
C HIS A 64 -17.18 -18.29 -3.03
N TRP A 65 -17.26 -17.98 -4.32
CA TRP A 65 -17.94 -16.80 -4.82
C TRP A 65 -19.37 -17.12 -5.22
N LEU A 66 -20.32 -16.36 -4.68
CA LEU A 66 -21.75 -16.55 -4.90
C LEU A 66 -22.29 -15.47 -5.83
N PHE A 67 -22.28 -15.71 -7.14
CA PHE A 67 -22.88 -14.81 -8.14
C PHE A 67 -23.57 -15.60 -9.25
N SER A 68 -24.63 -15.01 -9.82
CA SER A 68 -25.39 -15.64 -10.90
C SER A 68 -24.78 -15.34 -12.28
N MET A 69 -24.71 -16.37 -13.12
CA MET A 69 -24.30 -16.26 -14.53
C MET A 69 -25.54 -16.23 -15.45
N PRO A 70 -25.50 -15.53 -16.60
CA PRO A 70 -24.37 -14.77 -17.13
C PRO A 70 -24.24 -13.41 -16.44
N TRP A 71 -23.03 -13.10 -15.98
CA TRP A 71 -22.73 -11.84 -15.33
C TRP A 71 -22.43 -10.78 -16.40
N GLY A 72 -23.33 -9.82 -16.56
CA GLY A 72 -23.33 -8.90 -17.70
C GLY A 72 -22.16 -7.91 -17.73
N LEU A 73 -21.80 -7.46 -18.94
CA LEU A 73 -20.88 -6.33 -19.14
C LEU A 73 -21.42 -5.08 -18.43
N GLY A 74 -20.63 -4.49 -17.52
CA GLY A 74 -21.06 -3.34 -16.70
C GLY A 74 -21.63 -3.71 -15.33
N SER A 75 -21.55 -4.98 -14.92
CA SER A 75 -21.96 -5.40 -13.59
C SER A 75 -21.15 -4.72 -12.48
N THR A 76 -21.80 -4.53 -11.32
CA THR A 76 -21.17 -4.02 -10.10
C THR A 76 -20.13 -5.00 -9.57
N TRP A 77 -19.17 -4.49 -8.80
CA TRP A 77 -18.23 -5.32 -8.05
C TRP A 77 -18.96 -6.18 -7.02
N HIS A 78 -18.63 -7.46 -6.96
CA HIS A 78 -19.07 -8.35 -5.87
C HIS A 78 -17.94 -8.44 -4.87
N CYS A 79 -18.14 -7.97 -3.64
CA CYS A 79 -17.07 -7.83 -2.65
C CYS A 79 -17.32 -8.69 -1.44
N HIS A 80 -16.27 -9.32 -0.95
CA HIS A 80 -16.20 -9.94 0.36
C HIS A 80 -15.27 -9.14 1.26
N GLU A 81 -15.62 -9.04 2.54
CA GLU A 81 -14.81 -8.40 3.56
C GLU A 81 -14.68 -9.35 4.76
N GLN A 82 -13.46 -9.48 5.27
CA GLN A 82 -13.18 -10.27 6.46
C GLN A 82 -12.94 -9.35 7.64
N SER A 83 -13.88 -9.32 8.57
CA SER A 83 -13.66 -8.77 9.92
C SER A 83 -13.17 -9.90 10.83
N PRO A 84 -12.13 -9.72 11.67
CA PRO A 84 -11.49 -8.46 12.07
C PRO A 84 -10.19 -8.10 11.31
N SER A 85 -9.71 -8.93 10.37
CA SER A 85 -8.45 -8.68 9.63
C SER A 85 -8.54 -7.48 8.67
N GLY A 86 -9.77 -7.03 8.37
CA GLY A 86 -10.10 -5.96 7.44
C GLY A 86 -9.51 -6.20 6.05
N LEU A 87 -9.51 -7.46 5.62
CA LEU A 87 -9.20 -7.85 4.26
C LEU A 87 -10.46 -7.62 3.41
N ARG A 88 -10.29 -6.97 2.26
CA ARG A 88 -11.38 -6.71 1.32
C ARG A 88 -10.96 -7.13 -0.07
N VAL A 89 -11.79 -7.95 -0.69
CA VAL A 89 -11.55 -8.45 -2.04
C VAL A 89 -12.84 -8.40 -2.84
N CYS A 90 -12.73 -7.95 -4.09
CA CYS A 90 -13.86 -7.83 -4.99
C CYS A 90 -13.59 -8.57 -6.29
N ILE A 91 -14.62 -9.14 -6.90
CA ILE A 91 -14.56 -9.75 -8.23
C ILE A 91 -15.46 -9.00 -9.21
N LYS A 92 -15.09 -9.00 -10.49
CA LYS A 92 -15.88 -8.47 -11.60
C LYS A 92 -15.50 -9.18 -12.90
N PRO A 93 -16.41 -9.32 -13.90
CA PRO A 93 -16.05 -9.85 -15.21
C PRO A 93 -14.98 -8.99 -15.90
N ALA A 94 -14.00 -9.64 -16.52
CA ALA A 94 -12.99 -8.96 -17.33
C ALA A 94 -13.53 -8.64 -18.73
N SER A 95 -12.82 -7.80 -19.48
CA SER A 95 -13.11 -7.57 -20.91
C SER A 95 -12.98 -8.84 -21.75
N LEU A 96 -12.10 -9.75 -21.33
CA LEU A 96 -11.85 -11.03 -21.98
C LEU A 96 -12.86 -12.09 -21.51
N THR A 97 -13.62 -12.66 -22.46
CA THR A 97 -14.67 -13.66 -22.17
C THR A 97 -14.14 -14.87 -21.41
N GLY A 98 -14.83 -15.24 -20.33
CA GLY A 98 -14.46 -16.38 -19.48
C GLY A 98 -13.40 -16.05 -18.42
N PHE A 99 -12.96 -14.79 -18.34
CA PHE A 99 -12.04 -14.30 -17.32
C PHE A 99 -12.73 -13.30 -16.41
N PHE A 100 -12.19 -13.20 -15.20
CA PHE A 100 -12.63 -12.26 -14.18
C PHE A 100 -11.42 -11.53 -13.63
N ILE A 101 -11.66 -10.35 -13.07
CA ILE A 101 -10.69 -9.57 -12.31
C ILE A 101 -11.05 -9.74 -10.84
N LEU A 102 -10.07 -10.23 -10.08
CA LEU A 102 -10.07 -10.18 -8.63
C LEU A 102 -9.26 -8.96 -8.19
N ARG A 103 -9.81 -8.11 -7.34
CA ARG A 103 -9.19 -6.90 -6.80
C ARG A 103 -9.07 -7.03 -5.29
N GLY A 104 -7.86 -7.04 -4.75
CA GLY A 104 -7.60 -6.98 -3.33
C GLY A 104 -7.27 -5.55 -2.92
N GLU A 105 -7.83 -5.11 -1.80
CA GLU A 105 -7.71 -3.74 -1.32
C GLU A 105 -7.00 -3.74 0.04
N SER A 106 -6.19 -2.71 0.27
CA SER A 106 -5.79 -2.31 1.62
C SER A 106 -6.92 -1.54 2.30
N GLN A 107 -6.83 -1.36 3.62
CA GLN A 107 -7.65 -0.37 4.30
C GLN A 107 -7.21 1.03 3.89
N SER A 108 -8.18 1.96 3.86
CA SER A 108 -7.89 3.38 3.74
C SER A 108 -7.36 3.88 5.08
N LEU A 109 -6.14 4.42 5.07
CA LEU A 109 -5.51 5.04 6.25
C LEU A 109 -5.34 6.54 5.99
N GLY A 110 -5.78 7.37 6.93
CA GLY A 110 -5.52 8.82 6.88
C GLY A 110 -6.12 9.55 5.66
N GLY A 111 -7.23 9.06 5.11
CA GLY A 111 -7.91 9.67 3.95
C GLY A 111 -7.25 9.37 2.59
N GLN A 112 -6.18 8.58 2.56
CA GLN A 112 -5.60 8.10 1.30
C GLN A 112 -6.49 7.01 0.68
N PRO A 113 -6.61 6.96 -0.66
CA PRO A 113 -7.32 5.87 -1.31
C PRO A 113 -6.65 4.53 -0.96
N PRO A 114 -7.42 3.45 -0.85
CA PRO A 114 -6.84 2.13 -0.59
C PRO A 114 -5.90 1.73 -1.72
N LEU A 115 -4.79 1.08 -1.38
CA LEU A 115 -3.93 0.45 -2.38
C LEU A 115 -4.68 -0.76 -2.95
N MET A 116 -4.74 -0.82 -4.28
CA MET A 116 -5.45 -1.88 -5.01
C MET A 116 -4.46 -2.73 -5.77
N LEU A 117 -4.58 -4.05 -5.65
CA LEU A 117 -3.86 -5.02 -6.48
C LEU A 117 -4.86 -5.88 -7.21
N TYR A 118 -4.48 -6.33 -8.40
CA TYR A 118 -5.35 -7.07 -9.30
C TYR A 118 -4.76 -8.44 -9.63
N GLN A 119 -5.65 -9.41 -9.79
CA GLN A 119 -5.32 -10.75 -10.26
C GLN A 119 -6.38 -11.17 -11.27
N ARG A 120 -5.96 -11.49 -12.49
CA ARG A 120 -6.83 -12.14 -13.47
C ARG A 120 -7.04 -13.60 -13.07
N VAL A 121 -8.30 -14.02 -13.08
CA VAL A 121 -8.73 -15.37 -12.66
C VAL A 121 -9.71 -15.97 -13.65
N LYS A 122 -9.88 -17.29 -13.58
CA LYS A 122 -10.94 -18.05 -14.26
C LYS A 122 -11.72 -18.84 -13.23
N LEU A 123 -12.94 -19.24 -13.59
CA LEU A 123 -13.67 -20.22 -12.79
C LEU A 123 -12.99 -21.58 -12.87
N HIS A 124 -12.90 -22.25 -11.72
CA HIS A 124 -12.49 -23.64 -11.65
C HIS A 124 -13.58 -24.52 -12.28
N SER A 125 -13.19 -25.44 -13.17
CA SER A 125 -14.12 -26.21 -14.00
C SER A 125 -14.79 -27.37 -13.26
N GLU A 126 -14.34 -27.74 -12.05
CA GLU A 126 -14.96 -28.84 -11.31
C GLU A 126 -16.23 -28.40 -10.59
N LYS A 127 -17.34 -29.08 -10.94
CA LYS A 127 -18.70 -29.04 -10.35
C LYS A 127 -18.88 -28.02 -9.23
N SER A 128 -18.93 -26.75 -9.64
CA SER A 128 -19.61 -25.71 -8.90
C SER A 128 -21.06 -26.16 -8.72
N GLY A 129 -21.43 -26.61 -7.52
CA GLY A 129 -22.84 -26.67 -7.14
C GLY A 129 -23.41 -25.29 -7.46
N LYS A 130 -24.49 -25.25 -8.27
CA LYS A 130 -24.91 -24.22 -9.25
C LYS A 130 -24.79 -22.72 -8.90
N GLU A 131 -24.36 -22.37 -7.70
CA GLU A 131 -24.28 -21.00 -7.16
C GLU A 131 -22.91 -20.65 -6.57
N ALA A 132 -22.01 -21.60 -6.29
CA ALA A 132 -20.73 -21.34 -5.60
C ALA A 132 -19.51 -21.64 -6.48
N HIS A 133 -18.76 -20.61 -6.84
CA HIS A 133 -17.65 -20.67 -7.77
C HIS A 133 -16.29 -20.57 -7.08
N GLN A 134 -15.38 -21.50 -7.39
CA GLN A 134 -13.97 -21.40 -7.03
C GLN A 134 -13.17 -20.76 -8.16
N LEU A 135 -12.08 -20.08 -7.81
CA LEU A 135 -11.25 -19.35 -8.75
C LEU A 135 -9.89 -20.03 -8.94
N VAL A 136 -9.35 -19.92 -10.16
CA VAL A 136 -7.97 -20.31 -10.48
C VAL A 136 -7.23 -19.09 -11.02
N LYS A 137 -6.01 -18.85 -10.54
CA LYS A 137 -5.15 -17.78 -11.02
C LYS A 137 -4.77 -18.03 -12.49
N VAL A 138 -4.75 -16.97 -13.27
CA VAL A 138 -4.15 -17.00 -14.60
C VAL A 138 -2.67 -16.66 -14.48
N ASP A 139 -1.83 -17.43 -15.18
CA ASP A 139 -0.40 -17.17 -15.27
C ASP A 139 -0.15 -15.74 -15.76
N HIS A 140 0.80 -15.05 -15.12
CA HIS A 140 1.10 -13.64 -15.39
C HIS A 140 -0.11 -12.70 -15.28
N GLY A 141 -1.15 -13.10 -14.53
CA GLY A 141 -2.36 -12.31 -14.34
C GLY A 141 -2.33 -11.33 -13.17
N TRP A 142 -1.25 -11.30 -12.38
CA TRP A 142 -1.08 -10.38 -11.26
C TRP A 142 -0.57 -9.02 -11.73
N LEU A 143 -1.21 -7.94 -11.30
CA LEU A 143 -0.92 -6.56 -11.73
C LEU A 143 -1.20 -5.57 -10.59
N ASP A 144 -0.42 -4.49 -10.54
CA ASP A 144 -0.61 -3.33 -9.65
C ASP A 144 -1.50 -2.24 -10.27
N PHE A 145 -1.94 -2.45 -11.51
CA PHE A 145 -2.89 -1.59 -12.23
C PHE A 145 -4.06 -2.39 -12.81
N CYS A 146 -5.11 -1.67 -13.22
CA CYS A 146 -6.29 -2.27 -13.86
C CYS A 146 -5.90 -3.14 -15.08
N PRO A 147 -6.23 -4.45 -15.10
CA PRO A 147 -5.81 -5.34 -16.19
C PRO A 147 -6.46 -5.06 -17.55
N ASP A 148 -7.52 -4.25 -17.58
CA ASP A 148 -8.31 -3.94 -18.77
C ASP A 148 -8.09 -2.49 -19.20
N LYS A 149 -8.09 -2.25 -20.52
CA LYS A 149 -7.86 -0.91 -21.08
C LYS A 149 -9.00 0.07 -20.80
N GLU A 150 -10.22 -0.43 -20.72
CA GLU A 150 -11.40 0.40 -20.49
C GLU A 150 -11.69 0.49 -19.00
N GLU A 151 -11.68 1.70 -18.45
CA GLU A 151 -11.86 1.94 -17.01
C GLU A 151 -13.13 1.32 -16.44
N LYS A 152 -14.19 1.20 -17.25
CA LYS A 152 -15.48 0.59 -16.86
C LYS A 152 -15.38 -0.82 -16.30
N PHE A 153 -14.30 -1.56 -16.60
CA PHE A 153 -14.06 -2.89 -16.05
C PHE A 153 -13.45 -2.86 -14.64
N CYS A 154 -12.87 -1.72 -14.25
CA CYS A 154 -12.20 -1.54 -12.96
C CYS A 154 -12.85 -0.51 -12.03
N THR A 155 -13.71 0.38 -12.55
CA THR A 155 -14.58 1.29 -11.78
C THR A 155 -15.82 0.58 -11.27
#